data_AF-A0AAV3VYD9-F1
#
_entry.id   AF-A0AAV3VYD9-F1
#
_cell.length_a   1.000
_cell.length_b   1.000
_cell.length_c   1.000
_cell.angle_alpha   90.00
_cell.angle_beta   90.00
_cell.angle_gamma   90.00
#
_symmetry.space_group_name_H-M   'P 1'
#
loop_
_entity.id
_entity.type
_entity.pdbx_description
1 polymer ?
#
loop_
_entity_poly.entity_id
_entity_poly.type
_entity_poly.pdbx_seq_one_letter_code
_entity_poly.pdbx_strand_id
1 'polypeptide(L)'
;MGDKAKIFAPLGNLFLNLIFTMLVPIVFFSIASAIANMDKSKRLGRIFIITLITFGITAIISGIIGVISFKMFNPAVGLDPSMFNNLMTTNSIDTPKSVGVLEKIVSSISVGDFSELLSRNNLLALILFSILIGFGTMISKEQGKAFASFLSSGATVTMKVVNIIMYYAPIGLGAYFANVIG
;
A
#
# COMPACT_ATOMS: atom_id res chain seq x y z
N MET A 1 28.46 4.79 -16.37
CA MET A 1 29.49 3.98 -15.67
C MET A 1 28.84 2.63 -15.31
N GLY A 2 28.52 1.80 -16.30
CA GLY A 2 27.50 0.74 -16.17
C GLY A 2 27.86 -0.47 -15.30
N ASP A 3 29.14 -0.81 -15.10
CA ASP A 3 29.53 -1.97 -14.27
C ASP A 3 29.94 -1.59 -12.84
N LYS A 4 30.38 -0.34 -12.61
CA LYS A 4 30.74 0.14 -11.26
C LYS A 4 29.51 0.56 -10.43
N ALA A 5 28.39 0.87 -11.08
CA ALA A 5 27.13 1.22 -10.42
C ALA A 5 26.44 0.03 -9.73
N LYS A 6 26.70 -1.21 -10.16
CA LYS A 6 26.20 -2.43 -9.50
C LYS A 6 26.71 -2.62 -8.07
N ILE A 7 27.85 -2.02 -7.73
CA ILE A 7 28.43 -2.09 -6.38
C ILE A 7 27.55 -1.35 -5.36
N PHE A 8 26.79 -0.34 -5.80
CA PHE A 8 25.87 0.42 -4.94
C PHE A 8 24.46 -0.18 -4.89
N ALA A 9 24.09 -1.06 -5.82
CA ALA A 9 22.81 -1.77 -5.82
C ALA A 9 22.41 -2.41 -4.47
N PRO A 10 23.31 -3.10 -3.72
CA PRO A 10 22.95 -3.68 -2.43
C PRO A 10 22.54 -2.63 -1.38
N LEU A 11 23.08 -1.41 -1.43
CA LEU A 11 22.73 -0.34 -0.49
C LEU A 11 21.32 0.20 -0.74
N GLY A 12 20.94 0.35 -2.02
CA GLY A 12 19.59 0.74 -2.42
C GLY A 12 18.57 -0.38 -2.14
N ASN A 13 18.94 -1.63 -2.42
CA ASN A 13 18.06 -2.77 -2.17
C ASN A 13 17.82 -2.99 -0.66
N LEU A 14 18.84 -2.79 0.17
CA LEU A 14 18.71 -2.81 1.63
C LEU A 14 17.71 -1.75 2.11
N PHE A 15 17.80 -0.51 1.61
CA PHE A 15 16.85 0.55 1.96
C PHE A 15 15.41 0.18 1.58
N LEU A 16 15.20 -0.28 0.34
CA LEU A 16 13.88 -0.68 -0.13
C LEU A 16 13.30 -1.84 0.69
N ASN A 17 14.12 -2.85 1.00
CA ASN A 17 13.70 -3.97 1.83
C ASN A 17 13.30 -3.52 3.24
N LEU A 18 14.06 -2.61 3.86
CA LEU A 18 13.72 -2.05 5.17
C LEU A 18 12.38 -1.31 5.13
N ILE A 19 12.14 -0.47 4.11
CA ILE A 19 10.86 0.23 3.95
C ILE A 19 9.71 -0.76 3.73
N PHE A 20 9.89 -1.77 2.89
CA PHE A 20 8.87 -2.77 2.61
C PHE A 20 8.54 -3.64 3.82
N THR A 21 9.53 -4.03 4.63
CA THR A 21 9.29 -4.77 5.88
C THR A 21 8.57 -3.92 6.91
N MET A 22 8.88 -2.63 7.00
CA MET A 22 8.20 -1.71 7.93
C MET A 22 6.74 -1.41 7.56
N LEU A 23 6.36 -1.63 6.31
CA LEU A 23 5.01 -1.35 5.80
C LEU A 23 3.94 -2.16 6.54
N VAL A 24 4.21 -3.43 6.83
CA VAL A 24 3.27 -4.32 7.53
C VAL A 24 2.99 -3.84 8.97
N PRO A 25 4.00 -3.69 9.86
CA PRO A 25 3.77 -3.25 11.24
C PRO A 25 3.22 -1.83 11.33
N ILE A 26 3.66 -0.89 10.47
CA ILE A 26 3.15 0.49 10.53
C ILE A 26 1.67 0.55 10.18
N VAL A 27 1.26 -0.17 9.13
CA VAL A 27 -0.15 -0.21 8.72
C VAL A 27 -1.00 -0.86 9.80
N PHE A 28 -0.53 -1.97 10.37
CA PHE A 28 -1.24 -2.66 11.45
C PHE A 28 -1.44 -1.77 12.68
N PHE A 29 -0.35 -1.28 13.28
CA PHE A 29 -0.44 -0.49 14.51
C PHE A 29 -1.13 0.86 14.29
N SER A 30 -0.87 1.53 13.16
CA SER A 30 -1.48 2.84 12.88
C SER A 30 -2.98 2.73 12.70
N ILE A 31 -3.47 1.77 11.91
CA ILE A 31 -4.91 1.63 11.63
C ILE A 31 -5.65 1.10 12.85
N ALA A 32 -5.11 0.06 13.49
CA ALA A 32 -5.72 -0.51 14.69
C ALA A 32 -5.78 0.51 15.84
N SER A 33 -4.71 1.28 16.08
CA SER A 33 -4.71 2.33 17.12
C SER A 33 -5.65 3.49 16.79
N ALA A 34 -5.72 3.93 15.53
CA ALA A 34 -6.63 5.00 15.10
C ALA A 34 -8.09 4.64 15.36
N ILE A 35 -8.46 3.37 15.13
CA ILE A 35 -9.83 2.89 15.34
C ILE A 35 -10.11 2.63 16.81
N ALA A 36 -9.16 2.04 17.55
CA ALA A 36 -9.31 1.75 18.97
C ALA A 36 -9.53 3.01 19.83
N ASN A 37 -8.96 4.15 19.42
CA ASN A 37 -9.06 5.42 20.15
C ASN A 37 -10.24 6.32 19.69
N MET A 38 -11.15 5.80 18.87
CA MET A 38 -12.24 6.60 18.31
C MET A 38 -13.49 6.56 19.20
N ASP A 39 -13.80 7.68 19.86
CA ASP A 39 -14.88 7.78 20.86
C ASP A 39 -16.31 7.54 20.33
N LYS A 40 -16.55 7.69 19.02
CA LYS A 40 -17.90 7.60 18.44
C LYS A 40 -17.91 6.68 17.24
N SER A 41 -18.38 5.45 17.41
CA SER A 41 -18.60 4.46 16.34
C SER A 41 -19.36 5.03 15.12
N LYS A 42 -20.33 5.94 15.32
CA LYS A 42 -21.05 6.62 14.20
C LYS A 42 -20.17 7.55 13.35
N ARG A 43 -19.05 8.05 13.87
CA ARG A 43 -18.11 8.90 13.11
C ARG A 43 -17.35 8.09 12.07
N LEU A 44 -17.01 6.82 12.37
CA LEU A 44 -16.24 5.96 11.47
C LEU A 44 -16.94 5.73 10.13
N GLY A 45 -18.22 5.33 10.16
CA GLY A 45 -19.00 5.11 8.93
C GLY A 45 -19.14 6.36 8.07
N ARG A 46 -19.31 7.53 8.70
CA ARG A 46 -19.37 8.82 7.99
C ARG A 46 -18.03 9.15 7.33
N ILE A 47 -16.92 8.97 8.04
CA ILE A 47 -15.57 9.20 7.49
C ILE A 47 -15.35 8.30 6.28
N PHE A 48 -15.64 7.00 6.42
CA PHE A 48 -15.46 6.03 5.33
C PHE A 48 -16.27 6.40 4.08
N ILE A 49 -17.54 6.76 4.24
CA ILE A 49 -18.40 7.18 3.12
C ILE A 49 -17.89 8.47 2.46
N ILE A 50 -17.51 9.48 3.25
CA ILE A 50 -16.96 10.73 2.72
C ILE A 50 -15.67 10.43 1.93
N THR A 51 -14.77 9.64 2.49
CA THR A 51 -13.51 9.23 1.84
C THR A 51 -13.77 8.51 0.52
N LEU A 52 -14.71 7.57 0.47
CA LEU A 52 -15.06 6.83 -0.75
C LEU A 52 -15.60 7.76 -1.84
N ILE A 53 -16.48 8.70 -1.48
CA ILE A 53 -17.03 9.69 -2.40
C ILE A 53 -15.93 10.62 -2.92
N THR A 54 -15.07 11.13 -2.03
CA THR A 54 -13.96 12.01 -2.41
C THR A 54 -13.01 11.29 -3.37
N PHE A 55 -12.58 10.06 -3.06
CA PHE A 55 -11.72 9.29 -3.96
C PHE A 55 -12.39 8.98 -5.30
N GLY A 56 -13.67 8.60 -5.29
CA GLY A 56 -14.40 8.33 -6.53
C GLY A 56 -14.47 9.55 -7.44
N ILE A 57 -14.83 10.70 -6.90
CA ILE A 57 -14.90 11.96 -7.66
C ILE A 57 -13.51 12.37 -8.16
N THR A 58 -12.50 12.35 -7.30
CA THR A 58 -11.13 12.70 -7.69
C THR A 58 -10.57 11.75 -8.75
N ALA A 59 -10.85 10.44 -8.66
CA ALA A 59 -10.43 9.46 -9.66
C ALA A 59 -11.06 9.72 -11.03
N ILE A 60 -12.36 10.05 -11.07
CA ILE A 60 -13.06 10.40 -12.32
C ILE A 60 -12.44 11.66 -12.93
N ILE A 61 -12.24 12.72 -12.13
CA ILE A 61 -11.61 13.97 -12.59
C ILE A 61 -10.19 13.71 -13.11
N SER A 62 -9.39 12.95 -12.37
CA SER A 62 -8.03 12.57 -12.77
C SER A 62 -8.02 11.76 -14.05
N GLY A 63 -8.99 10.86 -14.24
CA GLY A 63 -9.14 10.06 -15.46
C GLY A 63 -9.45 10.94 -16.68
N ILE A 64 -10.36 11.91 -16.55
CA ILE A 64 -10.68 12.86 -17.61
C ILE A 64 -9.44 13.68 -17.99
N ILE A 65 -8.74 14.23 -17.00
CA ILE A 65 -7.50 15.00 -17.23
C ILE A 65 -6.46 14.12 -17.93
N GLY A 66 -6.27 12.88 -17.46
CA GLY A 66 -5.31 11.95 -18.07
C GLY A 66 -5.60 11.66 -19.54
N VAL A 67 -6.87 11.45 -19.91
CA VAL A 67 -7.27 11.23 -21.31
C VAL A 67 -7.05 12.48 -22.16
N ILE A 68 -7.37 13.66 -21.64
CA ILE A 68 -7.15 14.93 -22.35
C ILE A 68 -5.64 15.16 -22.56
N SER A 69 -4.83 15.00 -21.52
CA SER A 69 -3.37 15.11 -21.60
C SER A 69 -2.77 14.12 -22.58
N PHE A 70 -3.24 12.87 -22.58
CA PHE A 70 -2.79 11.85 -23.55
C PHE A 70 -3.11 12.26 -24.99
N LYS A 71 -4.31 12.79 -25.26
CA LYS A 71 -4.68 13.28 -26.59
C LYS A 71 -3.86 14.50 -27.04
N MET A 72 -3.50 15.40 -26.12
CA MET A 72 -2.79 16.63 -26.45
C MET A 72 -1.29 16.42 -26.74
N PHE A 73 -0.63 15.58 -25.93
CA PHE A 73 0.81 15.32 -26.08
C PHE A 73 1.12 14.08 -26.93
N ASN A 74 0.13 13.21 -27.15
CA ASN A 74 0.22 11.94 -27.89
C ASN A 74 1.62 11.28 -27.79
N PRO A 75 1.99 10.75 -26.62
CA PRO A 75 3.30 10.12 -26.43
C PRO A 75 3.48 8.82 -27.24
N ALA A 76 2.44 8.37 -27.97
CA ALA A 76 2.44 7.16 -28.77
C ALA A 76 2.78 7.38 -30.25
N VAL A 77 3.03 8.63 -30.68
CA VAL A 77 3.46 8.91 -32.06
C VAL A 77 4.86 8.32 -32.27
N GLY A 78 4.95 7.24 -33.05
CA GLY A 78 6.20 6.55 -33.39
C GLY A 78 6.49 5.27 -32.60
N LEU A 79 5.58 4.82 -31.72
CA LEU A 79 5.68 3.51 -31.08
C LEU A 79 5.13 2.43 -32.02
N ASP A 80 5.96 1.46 -32.37
CA ASP A 80 5.55 0.30 -33.15
C ASP A 80 4.61 -0.58 -32.30
N PRO A 81 3.36 -0.86 -32.74
CA PRO A 81 2.42 -1.70 -31.99
C PRO A 81 2.97 -3.09 -31.65
N SER A 82 3.95 -3.57 -32.42
CA SER A 82 4.61 -4.86 -32.20
C SER A 82 5.44 -4.93 -30.91
N MET A 83 5.89 -3.80 -30.34
CA MET A 83 6.54 -3.78 -29.02
C MET A 83 5.59 -4.16 -27.87
N PHE A 84 4.29 -3.91 -28.03
CA PHE A 84 3.28 -4.22 -27.02
C PHE A 84 2.72 -5.64 -27.11
N ASN A 85 2.94 -6.35 -28.23
CA ASN A 85 2.52 -7.74 -28.38
C ASN A 85 3.20 -8.67 -27.36
N ASN A 86 4.48 -8.43 -27.02
CA ASN A 86 5.17 -9.21 -25.98
C ASN A 86 4.70 -8.88 -24.56
N LEU A 87 4.13 -7.69 -24.33
CA LEU A 87 3.57 -7.28 -23.03
C LEU A 87 2.15 -7.80 -22.84
N MET A 88 1.36 -7.93 -23.91
CA MET A 88 0.04 -8.57 -23.88
C MET A 88 0.12 -10.08 -23.68
N THR A 89 1.20 -10.74 -24.07
CA THR A 89 1.37 -12.19 -23.86
C THR A 89 1.90 -12.52 -22.46
N THR A 90 2.80 -11.71 -21.89
CA THR A 90 3.31 -11.90 -20.50
C THR A 90 2.40 -11.35 -19.42
N ASN A 91 1.64 -10.28 -19.70
CA ASN A 91 0.50 -9.85 -18.90
C ASN A 91 -0.81 -10.22 -19.60
N SER A 92 -0.87 -11.44 -20.14
CA SER A 92 -2.13 -12.15 -20.12
C SER A 92 -2.50 -12.21 -18.64
N ILE A 93 -3.21 -11.20 -18.16
CA ILE A 93 -4.26 -11.42 -17.20
C ILE A 93 -5.08 -12.48 -17.92
N ASP A 94 -4.77 -13.75 -17.66
CA ASP A 94 -5.77 -14.79 -17.63
C ASP A 94 -6.88 -14.11 -16.86
N THR A 95 -7.84 -13.57 -17.61
CA THR A 95 -9.14 -13.25 -17.12
C THR A 95 -9.74 -14.64 -17.15
N PRO A 96 -9.54 -15.45 -16.08
CA PRO A 96 -10.11 -16.76 -16.10
C PRO A 96 -11.61 -16.46 -16.14
N LYS A 97 -12.27 -17.03 -17.14
CA LYS A 97 -13.71 -17.00 -17.34
C LYS A 97 -14.43 -16.77 -16.01
N SER A 98 -15.11 -15.63 -15.92
CA SER A 98 -16.13 -15.37 -14.90
C SER A 98 -15.75 -15.66 -13.44
N VAL A 99 -14.55 -15.32 -12.97
CA VAL A 99 -14.39 -15.06 -11.54
C VAL A 99 -15.21 -13.79 -11.26
N GLY A 100 -16.33 -13.92 -10.55
CA GLY A 100 -17.24 -12.81 -10.33
C GLY A 100 -16.50 -11.61 -9.74
N VAL A 101 -16.91 -10.38 -10.05
CA VAL A 101 -16.32 -9.17 -9.45
C VAL A 101 -16.29 -9.29 -7.92
N LEU A 102 -17.31 -9.93 -7.34
CA LEU A 102 -17.38 -10.25 -5.91
C LEU A 102 -16.24 -11.18 -5.46
N GLU A 103 -15.85 -12.14 -6.25
CA GLU A 103 -14.89 -13.19 -5.90
C GLU A 103 -13.45 -12.66 -5.99
N LYS A 104 -13.19 -11.74 -6.92
CA LYS A 104 -11.97 -10.90 -6.94
C LYS A 104 -11.90 -9.94 -5.76
N ILE A 105 -13.03 -9.37 -5.36
CA ILE A 105 -13.10 -8.52 -4.17
C ILE A 105 -12.79 -9.38 -2.94
N VAL A 106 -13.45 -10.53 -2.78
CA VAL A 106 -13.29 -11.46 -1.65
C VAL A 106 -11.84 -11.96 -1.53
N SER A 107 -11.20 -12.35 -2.64
CA SER A 107 -9.79 -12.80 -2.60
C SER A 107 -8.80 -11.66 -2.36
N SER A 108 -9.16 -10.41 -2.64
CA SER A 108 -8.32 -9.23 -2.33
C SER A 108 -8.45 -8.78 -0.88
N ILE A 109 -9.61 -9.03 -0.25
CA ILE A 109 -9.94 -8.58 1.11
C ILE A 109 -9.66 -9.64 2.17
N SER A 110 -9.47 -10.90 1.79
CA SER A 110 -9.32 -12.03 2.70
C SER A 110 -8.18 -12.94 2.26
N VAL A 111 -7.49 -13.52 3.23
CA VAL A 111 -6.46 -14.55 3.04
C VAL A 111 -6.88 -15.83 3.74
N GLY A 112 -6.36 -16.97 3.27
CA GLY A 112 -6.68 -18.28 3.86
C GLY A 112 -5.99 -18.49 5.21
N ASP A 113 -4.81 -17.90 5.38
CA ASP A 113 -3.95 -18.10 6.54
C ASP A 113 -3.49 -16.79 7.19
N PHE A 114 -3.27 -16.83 8.51
CA PHE A 114 -2.82 -15.65 9.27
C PHE A 114 -1.43 -15.15 8.84
N SER A 115 -0.53 -16.05 8.44
CA SER A 115 0.80 -15.70 7.96
C SER A 115 0.75 -14.87 6.66
N GLU A 116 -0.27 -15.09 5.83
CA GLU A 116 -0.45 -14.37 4.59
C GLU A 116 -0.89 -12.92 4.81
N LEU A 117 -1.48 -12.58 5.97
CA LEU A 117 -1.76 -11.18 6.35
C LEU A 117 -0.47 -10.38 6.52
N LEU A 118 0.61 -11.03 6.96
CA LEU A 118 1.92 -10.39 7.13
C LEU A 118 2.66 -10.25 5.79
N SER A 119 2.11 -10.78 4.70
CA SER A 119 2.66 -10.58 3.37
C SER A 119 2.30 -9.20 2.84
N ARG A 120 3.29 -8.51 2.26
CA ARG A 120 3.08 -7.26 1.54
C ARG A 120 2.07 -7.39 0.40
N ASN A 121 1.97 -8.57 -0.21
CA ASN A 121 1.05 -8.80 -1.34
C ASN A 121 -0.42 -8.72 -0.92
N ASN A 122 -0.73 -8.94 0.35
CA ASN A 122 -2.08 -8.96 0.89
C ASN A 122 -2.36 -7.75 1.80
N LEU A 123 -1.84 -6.58 1.42
CA LEU A 123 -1.93 -5.38 2.24
C LEU A 123 -3.38 -4.97 2.54
N LEU A 124 -4.28 -5.16 1.59
CA LEU A 124 -5.69 -4.81 1.76
C LEU A 124 -6.36 -5.70 2.82
N ALA A 125 -6.07 -7.02 2.81
CA ALA A 125 -6.50 -7.94 3.85
C ALA A 125 -5.93 -7.56 5.23
N LEU A 126 -4.65 -7.17 5.31
CA LEU A 126 -4.05 -6.67 6.55
C LEU A 126 -4.76 -5.41 7.08
N ILE A 127 -5.10 -4.46 6.20
CA ILE A 127 -5.85 -3.25 6.57
C ILE A 127 -7.19 -3.63 7.19
N LEU A 128 -7.95 -4.52 6.54
CA LEU A 128 -9.25 -4.97 7.05
C LEU A 128 -9.13 -5.70 8.39
N PHE A 129 -8.15 -6.59 8.52
CA PHE A 129 -7.88 -7.25 9.79
C PHE A 129 -7.54 -6.24 10.91
N SER A 130 -6.71 -5.24 10.61
CA SER A 130 -6.36 -4.17 11.54
C SER A 130 -7.57 -3.34 11.96
N ILE A 131 -8.50 -3.09 11.02
CA ILE A 131 -9.79 -2.43 11.29
C ILE A 131 -10.62 -3.27 12.26
N LEU A 132 -10.73 -4.59 12.04
CA LEU A 132 -11.48 -5.48 12.91
C LEU A 132 -10.89 -5.56 14.32
N ILE A 133 -9.56 -5.64 14.45
CA ILE A 133 -8.87 -5.60 15.74
C ILE A 133 -9.07 -4.27 16.47
N GLY A 134 -8.93 -3.15 15.76
CA GLY A 134 -9.20 -1.82 16.32
C GLY A 134 -10.65 -1.67 16.77
N PHE A 135 -11.60 -2.15 15.97
CA PHE A 135 -13.03 -2.13 16.29
C PHE A 135 -13.36 -3.02 17.49
N GLY A 136 -12.81 -4.24 17.54
CA GLY A 136 -12.91 -5.16 18.68
C GLY A 136 -12.42 -4.52 19.98
N THR A 137 -11.25 -3.88 19.92
CA THR A 137 -10.68 -3.14 21.06
C THR A 137 -11.60 -2.02 21.53
N MET A 138 -12.17 -1.25 20.60
CA MET A 138 -13.09 -0.14 20.89
C MET A 138 -14.37 -0.63 21.57
N ILE A 139 -14.99 -1.72 21.09
CA ILE A 139 -16.23 -2.25 21.66
C ILE A 139 -16.03 -2.96 23.00
N SER A 140 -14.83 -3.45 23.30
CA SER A 140 -14.45 -4.04 24.59
C SER A 140 -14.37 -3.03 25.74
N LYS A 141 -14.53 -1.73 25.48
CA LYS A 141 -14.59 -0.64 26.47
C LYS A 141 -13.45 -0.73 27.50
N GLU A 142 -13.78 -1.01 28.76
CA GLU A 142 -12.84 -1.02 29.88
C GLU A 142 -11.79 -2.13 29.76
N GLN A 143 -12.17 -3.31 29.28
CA GLN A 143 -11.25 -4.43 29.03
C GLN A 143 -10.33 -4.15 27.83
N GLY A 144 -10.76 -3.29 26.89
CA GLY A 144 -9.99 -2.89 25.72
C GLY A 144 -8.94 -1.81 25.97
N LYS A 145 -9.00 -1.07 27.10
CA LYS A 145 -8.12 0.08 27.37
C LYS A 145 -6.63 -0.26 27.35
N ALA A 146 -6.24 -1.36 27.99
CA ALA A 146 -4.85 -1.80 28.02
C ALA A 146 -4.33 -2.11 26.61
N PHE A 147 -5.15 -2.78 25.80
CA PHE A 147 -4.81 -3.12 24.42
C PHE A 147 -4.80 -1.89 23.50
N ALA A 148 -5.72 -0.93 23.68
CA ALA A 148 -5.70 0.34 22.96
C ALA A 148 -4.42 1.15 23.24
N SER A 149 -3.96 1.18 24.50
CA SER A 149 -2.69 1.81 24.90
C SER A 149 -1.49 1.09 24.29
N PHE A 150 -1.52 -0.25 24.25
CA PHE A 150 -0.50 -1.05 23.56
C PHE A 150 -0.44 -0.73 22.06
N LEU A 151 -1.60 -0.67 21.37
CA LEU A 151 -1.66 -0.34 19.95
C LEU A 151 -1.12 1.07 19.67
N SER A 152 -1.45 2.06 20.52
CA SER A 152 -0.95 3.43 20.40
C SER A 152 0.56 3.54 20.64
N SER A 153 1.06 2.80 21.64
CA SER A 153 2.50 2.71 21.93
C SER A 153 3.23 2.03 20.78
N GLY A 154 2.68 0.93 20.24
CA GLY A 154 3.19 0.23 19.08
C GLY A 154 3.26 1.11 17.84
N ALA A 155 2.23 1.92 17.57
CA ALA A 155 2.25 2.89 16.47
C ALA A 155 3.37 3.92 16.65
N THR A 156 3.53 4.46 17.86
CA THR A 156 4.57 5.44 18.18
C THR A 156 5.99 4.85 18.03
N VAL A 157 6.22 3.64 18.53
CA VAL A 157 7.52 2.94 18.40
C VAL A 157 7.81 2.65 16.93
N THR A 158 6.81 2.15 16.19
CA THR A 158 6.96 1.84 14.76
C THR A 158 7.30 3.09 13.96
N MET A 159 6.66 4.23 14.25
CA MET A 159 7.00 5.53 13.65
C MET A 159 8.44 5.97 13.95
N LYS A 160 8.94 5.76 15.18
CA LYS A 160 10.34 6.04 15.50
C LYS A 160 11.31 5.17 14.69
N VAL A 161 11.00 3.89 14.51
CA VAL A 161 11.81 2.99 13.66
C VAL A 161 11.81 3.46 12.21
N VAL A 162 10.66 3.89 11.67
CA VAL A 162 10.59 4.48 10.32
C VAL A 162 11.47 5.72 10.22
N ASN A 163 11.48 6.60 11.22
CA ASN A 163 12.36 7.78 11.22
C ASN A 163 13.84 7.40 11.20
N ILE A 164 14.24 6.36 11.93
CA ILE A 164 15.63 5.84 11.90
C ILE A 164 16.00 5.37 10.48
N ILE A 165 15.11 4.63 9.82
CA ILE A 165 15.33 4.17 8.43
C ILE A 165 15.37 5.37 7.48
N MET A 166 14.58 6.42 7.74
CA MET A 166 14.54 7.63 6.92
C MET A 166 15.88 8.40 6.95
N TYR A 167 16.67 8.32 8.03
CA TYR A 167 18.04 8.86 8.04
C TYR A 167 18.97 8.16 7.04
N TYR A 168 18.72 6.89 6.73
CA TYR A 168 19.45 6.14 5.71
C TYR A 168 18.94 6.41 4.27
N ALA A 169 17.77 7.05 4.13
CA ALA A 169 17.14 7.31 2.82
C ALA A 169 18.01 8.08 1.82
N PRO A 170 18.80 9.12 2.20
CA PRO A 170 19.66 9.82 1.24
C PRO A 170 20.67 8.91 0.55
N ILE A 171 21.23 7.96 1.30
CA ILE A 171 22.22 6.99 0.82
C ILE A 171 21.52 5.92 -0.03
N GLY A 172 20.39 5.38 0.45
CA GLY A 172 19.62 4.37 -0.26
C GLY A 172 19.04 4.86 -1.60
N LEU A 173 18.46 6.06 -1.62
CA LEU A 173 17.93 6.68 -2.85
C LEU A 173 19.05 7.07 -3.81
N GLY A 174 20.17 7.61 -3.31
CA GLY A 174 21.34 7.91 -4.14
C GLY A 174 21.88 6.67 -4.84
N ALA A 175 22.00 5.56 -4.11
CA ALA A 175 22.41 4.28 -4.66
C ALA A 175 21.40 3.68 -5.66
N TYR A 176 20.10 3.83 -5.38
CA TYR A 176 19.03 3.39 -6.28
C TYR A 176 19.05 4.15 -7.61
N PHE A 177 19.07 5.49 -7.57
CA PHE A 177 19.12 6.30 -8.79
C PHE A 177 20.42 6.10 -9.57
N ALA A 178 21.56 5.94 -8.88
CA ALA A 178 22.82 5.63 -9.54
C ALA A 178 22.79 4.28 -10.29
N ASN A 179 22.02 3.30 -9.81
CA ASN A 179 21.84 2.02 -10.49
C ASN A 179 20.88 2.09 -11.69
N VAL A 180 19.80 2.87 -11.58
CA VAL A 180 18.77 2.99 -12.62
C VAL A 180 19.21 3.89 -13.79
N ILE A 181 20.01 4.91 -13.51
CA ILE A 181 20.42 5.94 -14.49
C ILE A 181 21.87 5.75 -14.98
N GLY A 182 22.73 5.10 -14.18
CA GLY A 182 24.21 5.11 -14.33
C GLY A 182 24.85 3.95 -15.09
#